data_AF-A0A7S2H4Y8-F1
#
_entry.id   AF-A0A7S2H4Y8-F1
#
_cell.length_a   1.000
_cell.length_b   1.000
_cell.length_c   1.000
_cell.angle_alpha   90.00
_cell.angle_beta   90.00
_cell.angle_gamma   90.00
#
_symmetry.space_group_name_H-M   'P 1'
#
loop_
_entity.id
_entity.type
_entity.pdbx_description
1 polymer ?
#
loop_
_entity_poly.entity_id
_entity_poly.type
_entity_poly.pdbx_seq_one_letter_code
_entity_poly.pdbx_strand_id
1 'polypeptide(L)'
;DGETSTQVEFEALRVSVGTTPEGSMWAKNPIPSGLWEREGPTFEPYCAETAECLKWYTRVPGAQGHTEPSPGICKCSGYSNGEGGEPLLPNLEIVDQVRIPEGLAAGRYVLQWRWDCEESDQVWASCSDVTII
;
A
#
# COMPACT_ATOMS: atom_id res chain seq x y z
N ASP A 1 12.52 9.94 -8.52
CA ASP A 1 13.12 10.32 -7.24
C ASP A 1 12.09 11.10 -6.45
N GLY A 2 11.39 10.42 -5.55
CA GLY A 2 10.30 11.00 -4.76
C GLY A 2 10.80 11.92 -3.67
N GLU A 3 9.93 12.81 -3.18
CA GLU A 3 10.21 13.67 -2.03
C GLU A 3 10.44 12.82 -0.78
N THR A 4 11.67 12.81 -0.25
CA THR A 4 12.03 11.96 0.90
C THR A 4 11.60 12.55 2.25
N SER A 5 11.27 13.85 2.31
CA SER A 5 10.83 14.54 3.53
C SER A 5 9.53 13.99 4.12
N THR A 6 8.77 13.23 3.33
CA THR A 6 7.48 12.65 3.73
C THR A 6 7.50 11.13 3.82
N GLN A 7 8.68 10.50 3.72
CA GLN A 7 8.81 9.04 3.77
C GLN A 7 8.78 8.51 5.19
N VAL A 8 8.19 7.32 5.34
CA VAL A 8 8.14 6.57 6.58
C VAL A 8 8.71 5.19 6.32
N GLU A 9 9.83 4.88 6.96
CA GLU A 9 10.40 3.55 6.95
C GLU A 9 9.74 2.67 8.02
N PHE A 10 9.52 1.41 7.69
CA PHE A 10 8.93 0.44 8.60
C PHE A 10 9.43 -0.98 8.29
N GLU A 11 9.28 -1.89 9.25
CA GLU A 11 9.58 -3.30 9.03
C GLU A 11 8.44 -3.96 8.25
N ALA A 12 8.68 -4.29 6.98
CA ALA A 12 7.67 -4.93 6.15
C ALA A 12 7.45 -6.40 6.55
N LEU A 13 6.18 -6.76 6.73
CA LEU A 13 5.75 -8.13 6.99
C LEU A 13 5.92 -8.98 5.73
N ARG A 14 6.73 -10.04 5.80
CA ARG A 14 7.05 -10.91 4.66
C ARG A 14 6.78 -12.37 4.98
N VAL A 15 6.38 -13.13 3.95
CA VAL A 15 6.17 -14.58 4.01
C VAL A 15 6.92 -15.28 2.88
N SER A 16 7.59 -16.38 3.19
CA SER A 16 8.33 -17.21 2.24
C SER A 16 7.92 -18.70 2.27
N VAL A 17 6.98 -19.06 3.15
CA VAL A 17 6.47 -20.43 3.31
C VAL A 17 5.06 -20.51 2.73
N GLY A 18 4.78 -21.56 1.97
CA GLY A 18 3.46 -21.74 1.33
C GLY A 18 3.17 -20.74 0.21
N THR A 19 4.22 -20.14 -0.38
CA THR A 19 4.11 -19.16 -1.44
C THR A 19 3.95 -19.82 -2.80
N THR A 20 3.32 -19.11 -3.74
CA THR A 20 3.25 -19.51 -5.16
C THR A 20 3.81 -18.39 -6.03
N PRO A 21 4.90 -18.61 -6.78
CA PRO A 21 5.66 -19.86 -6.92
C PRO A 21 6.34 -20.33 -5.63
N GLU A 22 6.57 -21.63 -5.50
CA GLU A 22 7.28 -22.20 -4.34
C GLU A 22 8.69 -21.58 -4.22
N GLY A 23 9.09 -21.24 -3.00
CA GLY A 23 10.37 -20.57 -2.72
C GLY A 23 10.40 -19.07 -2.99
N SER A 24 9.29 -18.48 -3.47
CA SER A 24 9.15 -17.02 -3.58
C SER A 24 8.90 -16.38 -2.21
N MET A 25 9.06 -15.05 -2.14
CA MET A 25 8.76 -14.24 -0.96
C MET A 25 7.71 -13.18 -1.32
N TRP A 26 6.72 -13.01 -0.46
CA TRP A 26 5.66 -12.02 -0.59
C TRP A 26 5.76 -11.00 0.55
N ALA A 27 5.45 -9.74 0.26
CA ALA A 27 5.34 -8.68 1.24
C ALA A 27 3.87 -8.25 1.36
N LYS A 28 3.38 -8.06 2.59
CA LYS A 28 2.04 -7.52 2.83
C LYS A 28 1.99 -6.06 2.39
N ASN A 29 0.90 -5.65 1.74
CA ASN A 29 0.64 -4.22 1.52
C ASN A 29 0.56 -3.50 2.88
N PRO A 30 1.35 -2.43 3.11
CA PRO A 30 1.41 -1.75 4.40
C PRO A 30 0.28 -0.75 4.64
N ILE A 31 -0.61 -0.55 3.66
CA ILE A 31 -1.67 0.44 3.71
C ILE A 31 -2.95 -0.21 4.23
N PRO A 32 -3.47 0.23 5.39
CA PRO A 32 -4.70 -0.32 5.93
C PRO A 32 -5.90 0.15 5.12
N SER A 33 -6.88 -0.74 4.96
CA SER A 33 -8.20 -0.36 4.45
C SER A 33 -8.83 0.70 5.33
N GLY A 34 -9.40 1.74 4.71
CA GLY A 34 -10.06 2.87 5.36
C GLY A 34 -11.39 2.53 6.05
N LEU A 35 -11.94 1.34 5.80
CA LEU A 35 -13.32 0.99 6.06
C LEU A 35 -13.43 -0.26 6.96
N TRP A 36 -12.84 -0.16 8.15
CA TRP A 36 -12.63 -1.24 9.14
C TRP A 36 -13.86 -2.15 9.37
N GLU A 37 -15.08 -1.60 9.36
CA GLU A 37 -16.28 -2.37 9.66
C GLU A 37 -17.04 -2.86 8.41
N ARG A 38 -16.73 -2.31 7.23
CA ARG A 38 -17.44 -2.63 5.98
C ARG A 38 -16.73 -3.70 5.16
N GLU A 39 -15.40 -3.64 5.09
CA GLU A 39 -14.60 -4.45 4.16
C GLU A 39 -13.79 -5.57 4.86
N GLY A 40 -13.81 -5.65 6.19
CA GLY A 40 -13.11 -6.69 6.97
C GLY A 40 -12.09 -6.15 7.97
N PRO A 41 -11.39 -7.03 8.73
CA PRO A 41 -10.40 -6.59 9.71
C PRO A 41 -9.25 -5.86 8.99
N THR A 42 -9.02 -4.60 9.32
CA THR A 42 -7.83 -3.87 8.86
C THR A 42 -6.75 -3.88 9.95
N PHE A 43 -5.74 -3.02 9.88
CA PHE A 43 -4.63 -2.96 10.83
C PHE A 43 -4.23 -1.52 11.13
N GLU A 44 -3.50 -1.30 12.22
CA GLU A 44 -3.01 0.03 12.57
C GLU A 44 -1.97 0.51 11.52
N PRO A 45 -2.01 1.77 11.07
CA PRO A 45 -1.03 2.31 10.15
C PRO A 45 0.37 2.34 10.76
N TYR A 46 1.40 2.22 9.91
CA TYR A 46 2.80 2.20 10.35
C TYR A 46 3.35 3.53 10.88
N CYS A 47 2.64 4.64 10.66
CA CYS A 47 2.94 5.92 11.28
C CYS A 47 1.75 6.53 11.99
N ALA A 48 2.03 7.53 12.83
CA ALA A 48 1.02 8.25 13.57
C ALA A 48 0.12 9.04 12.62
N GLU A 49 -1.16 8.65 12.58
CA GLU A 49 -2.18 9.43 11.89
C GLU A 49 -2.63 10.63 12.71
N THR A 50 -3.16 11.64 12.02
CA THR A 50 -3.78 12.78 12.70
C THR A 50 -5.04 12.34 13.45
N ALA A 51 -5.36 13.01 14.56
CA ALA A 51 -6.60 12.73 15.29
C ALA A 51 -7.85 12.91 14.43
N GLU A 52 -7.78 13.77 13.40
CA GLU A 52 -8.84 13.96 12.42
C GLU A 52 -8.98 12.76 11.48
N CYS A 53 -7.86 12.21 10.99
CA CYS A 53 -7.85 10.97 10.23
C CYS A 53 -8.41 9.79 11.05
N LEU A 54 -7.95 9.60 12.29
CA LEU A 54 -8.42 8.51 13.16
C LEU A 54 -9.91 8.61 13.48
N LYS A 55 -10.43 9.83 13.70
CA LYS A 55 -11.87 10.08 13.87
C LYS A 55 -12.69 9.72 12.64
N TRP A 56 -12.08 9.74 11.46
CA TRP A 56 -12.71 9.34 10.22
C TRP A 56 -12.69 7.81 10.06
N TYR A 57 -11.53 7.17 10.31
CA TYR A 57 -11.33 5.70 10.33
C TYR A 57 -12.31 4.93 11.22
N THR A 58 -12.65 5.51 12.37
CA THR A 58 -13.41 4.83 13.44
C THR A 58 -14.94 5.01 13.33
N ARG A 59 -15.44 5.61 12.25
CA ARG A 59 -16.87 5.90 12.10
C ARG A 59 -17.59 4.89 11.22
N VAL A 60 -18.52 4.19 11.88
CA VAL A 60 -19.53 3.28 11.33
C VAL A 60 -20.21 3.84 10.07
N PRO A 61 -20.41 3.04 9.01
CA PRO A 61 -21.25 3.42 7.88
C PRO A 61 -22.66 3.79 8.36
N GLY A 62 -23.05 5.06 8.20
CA GLY A 62 -24.39 5.54 8.56
C GLY A 62 -24.45 6.61 9.65
N ALA A 63 -23.32 7.10 10.17
CA ALA A 63 -23.33 8.31 10.97
C ALA A 63 -23.70 9.52 10.08
N GLN A 64 -24.98 9.92 10.11
CA GLN A 64 -25.47 11.06 9.34
C GLN A 64 -24.80 12.36 9.81
N GLY A 65 -24.25 13.13 8.85
CA GLY A 65 -23.80 14.51 9.06
C GLY A 65 -22.29 14.74 9.06
N HIS A 66 -21.56 14.27 8.02
CA HIS A 66 -20.12 14.44 7.96
C HIS A 66 -19.69 15.28 6.75
N THR A 67 -18.89 16.30 7.03
CA THR A 67 -17.99 16.94 6.07
C THR A 67 -16.91 15.94 5.72
N GLU A 68 -16.66 15.74 4.43
CA GLU A 68 -15.51 14.97 3.97
C GLU A 68 -14.22 15.53 4.61
N PRO A 69 -13.24 14.67 4.99
CA PRO A 69 -11.96 15.18 5.47
C PRO A 69 -11.36 16.09 4.40
N SER A 70 -10.55 17.09 4.77
CA SER A 70 -9.77 17.78 3.73
C SER A 70 -8.79 16.79 3.08
N PRO A 71 -8.51 16.93 1.78
CA PRO A 71 -7.51 16.10 1.11
C PRO A 71 -6.16 16.12 1.87
N GLY A 72 -5.54 14.96 2.04
CA GLY A 72 -4.20 14.82 2.63
C GLY A 72 -4.13 14.81 4.16
N ILE A 73 -5.27 14.70 4.86
CA ILE A 73 -5.29 14.58 6.33
C ILE A 73 -4.78 13.23 6.83
N CYS A 74 -5.07 12.16 6.09
CA CYS A 74 -4.60 10.81 6.36
C CYS A 74 -3.28 10.58 5.60
N LYS A 75 -2.17 10.63 6.32
CA LYS A 75 -0.83 10.61 5.71
C LYS A 75 -0.29 9.20 5.52
N CYS A 76 -0.53 8.33 6.49
CA CYS A 76 0.07 6.99 6.56
C CYS A 76 -0.71 5.99 5.72
N SER A 77 -2.02 6.12 5.75
CA SER A 77 -2.95 5.36 4.92
C SER A 77 -3.19 5.98 3.55
N GLY A 78 -2.78 7.24 3.37
CA GLY A 78 -3.01 8.05 2.17
C GLY A 78 -4.48 8.19 1.78
N TYR A 79 -5.42 7.92 2.69
CA TYR A 79 -6.84 8.04 2.40
C TYR A 79 -7.17 9.50 2.08
N SER A 80 -7.56 9.76 0.83
CA SER A 80 -8.04 11.07 0.42
C SER A 80 -9.45 10.93 -0.15
N ASN A 81 -10.32 11.89 0.19
CA ASN A 81 -11.34 12.26 -0.77
C ASN A 81 -10.60 12.97 -1.90
N GLY A 82 -10.77 12.52 -3.15
CA GLY A 82 -10.25 13.29 -4.27
C GLY A 82 -10.75 14.74 -4.17
N GLU A 83 -9.94 15.70 -4.63
CA GLU A 83 -10.38 17.09 -4.67
C GLU A 83 -11.69 17.19 -5.46
N GLY A 84 -12.72 17.83 -4.90
CA GLY A 84 -14.00 18.05 -5.59
C GLY A 84 -14.97 16.86 -5.64
N GLY A 85 -14.79 15.83 -4.80
CA GLY A 85 -15.68 14.65 -4.78
C GLY A 85 -15.27 13.55 -5.76
N GLU A 86 -14.03 13.59 -6.24
CA GLU A 86 -13.43 12.57 -7.09
C GLU A 86 -13.04 11.31 -6.29
N PRO A 87 -12.99 10.13 -6.94
CA PRO A 87 -12.94 8.84 -6.26
C PRO A 87 -11.70 8.67 -5.37
N LEU A 88 -11.88 7.81 -4.37
CA LEU A 88 -11.03 7.45 -3.24
C LEU A 88 -9.66 6.88 -3.63
N LEU A 89 -8.80 7.67 -4.29
CA LEU A 89 -7.48 7.21 -4.68
C LEU A 89 -6.47 7.54 -3.58
N PRO A 90 -5.73 6.53 -3.07
CA PRO A 90 -4.67 6.78 -2.12
C PRO A 90 -3.57 7.60 -2.79
N ASN A 91 -3.22 8.76 -2.21
CA ASN A 91 -2.13 9.61 -2.70
C ASN A 91 -0.83 9.27 -1.96
N LEU A 92 -0.32 8.06 -2.19
CA LEU A 92 0.88 7.54 -1.56
C LEU A 92 1.68 6.68 -2.53
N GLU A 93 2.95 6.47 -2.21
CA GLU A 93 3.84 5.53 -2.87
C GLU A 93 4.20 4.40 -1.90
N ILE A 94 4.15 3.15 -2.40
CA ILE A 94 4.73 2.00 -1.70
C ILE A 94 6.08 1.74 -2.33
N VAL A 95 7.15 1.94 -1.55
CA VAL A 95 8.53 1.74 -1.99
C VAL A 95 9.11 0.56 -1.23
N ASP A 96 9.73 -0.39 -1.94
CA ASP A 96 10.42 -1.53 -1.32
C ASP A 96 11.84 -1.69 -1.90
N GLN A 97 12.73 -2.26 -1.10
CA GLN A 97 14.07 -2.64 -1.50
C GLN A 97 14.15 -4.16 -1.66
N VAL A 98 14.35 -4.60 -2.90
CA VAL A 98 14.50 -6.02 -3.22
C VAL A 98 15.95 -6.38 -3.48
N ARG A 99 16.34 -7.60 -3.10
CA ARG A 99 17.69 -8.12 -3.36
C ARG A 99 17.72 -8.87 -4.68
N ILE A 100 18.66 -8.48 -5.54
CA ILE A 100 18.97 -9.23 -6.76
C ILE A 100 19.69 -10.53 -6.34
N PRO A 101 19.32 -11.70 -6.89
CA PRO A 101 19.99 -12.96 -6.57
C PRO A 101 21.49 -12.91 -6.80
N GLU A 102 22.26 -13.42 -5.84
CA GLU A 102 23.71 -13.54 -5.96
C GLU A 102 24.07 -14.46 -7.13
N GLY A 103 25.06 -14.08 -7.93
CA GLY A 103 25.51 -14.85 -9.09
C GLY A 103 24.60 -14.77 -10.31
N LEU A 104 23.55 -13.93 -10.29
CA LEU A 104 22.79 -13.62 -11.49
C LEU A 104 23.72 -12.94 -12.52
N ALA A 105 23.77 -13.49 -13.73
CA ALA A 105 24.65 -12.97 -14.77
C ALA A 105 24.29 -11.52 -15.13
N ALA A 106 25.29 -10.71 -15.49
CA ALA A 106 25.02 -9.39 -16.07
C ALA A 106 24.25 -9.55 -17.39
N GLY A 107 23.29 -8.67 -17.64
CA GLY A 107 22.45 -8.76 -18.84
C GLY A 107 21.13 -8.01 -18.74
N ARG A 108 20.30 -8.20 -19.76
CA ARG A 108 18.95 -7.63 -19.86
C ARG A 108 17.94 -8.59 -19.24
N TYR A 109 17.14 -8.07 -18.33
CA TYR A 109 16.10 -8.81 -17.62
C TYR A 109 14.77 -8.06 -17.69
N VAL A 110 13.69 -8.81 -17.49
CA VAL A 110 12.38 -8.23 -17.20
C VAL A 110 12.13 -8.39 -15.71
N LEU A 111 11.98 -7.28 -15.01
CA LEU A 111 11.48 -7.25 -13.64
C LEU A 111 9.96 -7.33 -13.68
N GLN A 112 9.38 -8.30 -13.01
CA GLN A 112 7.92 -8.42 -12.85
C GLN A 112 7.50 -7.96 -11.46
N TRP A 113 6.47 -7.13 -11.40
CA TRP A 113 5.75 -6.78 -10.18
C TRP A 113 4.35 -7.39 -10.22
N ARG A 114 3.87 -7.88 -9.07
CA ARG A 114 2.55 -8.49 -8.90
C ARG A 114 1.98 -8.11 -7.53
N TRP A 115 0.69 -7.79 -7.51
CA TRP A 115 -0.08 -7.55 -6.30
C TRP A 115 -1.41 -8.31 -6.38
N ASP A 116 -1.63 -9.21 -5.41
CA ASP A 116 -2.89 -9.92 -5.20
C ASP A 116 -3.73 -9.19 -4.15
N CYS A 117 -4.97 -8.84 -4.49
CA CYS A 117 -5.85 -8.07 -3.61
C CYS A 117 -6.47 -8.95 -2.51
N GLU A 118 -6.53 -8.42 -1.28
CA GLU A 118 -7.20 -9.08 -0.15
C GLU A 118 -8.73 -8.98 -0.26
N GLU A 119 -9.25 -7.79 -0.59
CA GLU A 119 -10.68 -7.48 -0.57
C GLU A 119 -11.44 -7.89 -1.86
N SER A 120 -10.74 -8.30 -2.92
CA SER A 120 -11.36 -8.66 -4.20
C SER A 120 -10.56 -9.74 -4.94
N ASP A 121 -11.18 -10.37 -5.93
CA ASP A 121 -10.58 -11.39 -6.80
C ASP A 121 -9.70 -10.79 -7.92
N GLN A 122 -8.94 -9.74 -7.59
CA GLN A 122 -8.11 -9.00 -8.53
C GLN A 122 -6.62 -9.29 -8.33
N VAL A 123 -5.91 -9.33 -9.45
CA VAL A 123 -4.44 -9.38 -9.51
C VAL A 123 -3.94 -8.29 -10.44
N TRP A 124 -3.07 -7.43 -9.92
CA TRP A 124 -2.46 -6.34 -10.67
C TRP A 124 -1.02 -6.71 -10.97
N ALA A 125 -0.59 -6.50 -12.21
CA ALA A 125 0.76 -6.86 -12.63
C ALA A 125 1.33 -5.81 -13.58
N SER A 126 2.63 -5.56 -13.43
CA SER A 126 3.40 -4.69 -14.32
C SER A 126 4.79 -5.27 -14.52
N CYS A 127 5.52 -4.76 -15.51
CA CYS A 127 6.88 -5.16 -15.75
C CYS A 127 7.78 -3.98 -16.12
N SER A 128 9.08 -4.18 -16.01
CA SER A 128 10.07 -3.19 -16.41
C SER A 128 11.27 -3.89 -17.04
N ASP A 129 11.76 -3.35 -18.16
CA ASP A 129 13.05 -3.73 -18.72
C ASP A 129 14.18 -3.18 -17.84
N VAL A 130 15.03 -4.06 -17.32
CA VAL A 130 16.17 -3.68 -16.48
C VAL A 130 17.46 -4.28 -17.03
N THR A 131 18.58 -3.62 -16.74
CA THR A 131 19.92 -4.15 -17.05
C THR A 131 20.68 -4.31 -15.75
N ILE A 132 21.17 -5.51 -15.50
CA ILE A 132 22.05 -5.82 -14.38
C ILE A 132 23.50 -5.71 -14.90
N ILE A 133 24.31 -4.90 -14.23
CA ILE A 133 25.70 -4.58 -14.60
C ILE A 133 26.70 -5.25 -13.68
#